data_AF-C1DXY6-F1
#
_entry.id   AF-C1DXY6-F1
#
_cell.length_a   1.000
_cell.length_b   1.000
_cell.length_c   1.000
_cell.angle_alpha   90.00
_cell.angle_beta   90.00
_cell.angle_gamma   90.00
#
_symmetry.space_group_name_H-M   'P 1'
#
loop_
_entity.id
_entity.type
_entity.pdbx_description
1 polymer ?
#
loop_
_entity_poly.entity_id
_entity_poly.type
_entity_poly.pdbx_seq_one_letter_code
_entity_poly.pdbx_strand_id
1 'polypeptide(L)'
;MAAVFDCLTSPFCSICCGGLSVFAICILIPLGSLFQKDYRFLGEDWMTEARGEGEHLIAARNCFITAALYGGFLGLSVMCCMNNKRRGRM
;
A
#
# COMPACT_ATOMS: atom_id res chain seq x y z
N MET A 1 -1.71 23.46 1.30
CA MET A 1 -2.57 22.93 2.39
C MET A 1 -4.02 22.72 1.95
N ALA A 2 -4.64 23.61 1.16
CA ALA A 2 -6.03 23.46 0.69
C ALA A 2 -6.33 22.11 -0.01
N ALA A 3 -5.50 21.70 -0.99
CA ALA A 3 -5.69 20.44 -1.73
C ALA A 3 -5.71 19.18 -0.84
N VAL A 4 -4.99 19.19 0.30
CA VAL A 4 -4.96 18.06 1.23
C VAL A 4 -6.28 17.96 2.00
N PHE A 5 -6.86 19.12 2.36
CA PHE A 5 -8.18 19.19 3.00
C PHE A 5 -9.32 18.80 2.04
N ASP A 6 -9.19 19.10 0.74
CA ASP A 6 -10.16 18.68 -0.28
C ASP A 6 -10.14 17.15 -0.50
N CYS A 7 -8.96 16.53 -0.46
CA CYS A 7 -8.84 15.07 -0.47
C CYS A 7 -9.47 14.41 0.78
N LEU A 8 -9.32 15.02 1.96
CA LEU A 8 -9.88 14.51 3.22
C LEU A 8 -11.42 14.63 3.30
N THR A 9 -12.00 15.59 2.60
CA THR A 9 -13.44 15.90 2.69
C THR A 9 -14.26 15.42 1.50
N SER A 10 -13.61 14.99 0.41
CA SER A 10 -14.31 14.45 -0.75
C SER A 10 -14.59 12.94 -0.58
N PRO A 11 -15.86 12.52 -0.70
CA PRO A 11 -16.24 11.11 -0.54
C PRO A 11 -15.60 10.21 -1.61
N PHE A 12 -15.44 10.73 -2.83
CA PHE A 12 -14.83 10.01 -3.96
C PHE A 12 -13.33 9.73 -3.76
N CYS A 13 -12.58 10.71 -3.25
CA CYS A 13 -11.16 10.52 -2.97
C CYS A 13 -10.95 9.47 -1.88
N SER A 14 -11.75 9.53 -0.82
CA SER A 14 -11.70 8.56 0.28
C SER A 14 -11.94 7.13 -0.20
N ILE A 15 -12.96 6.89 -1.03
CA ILE A 15 -13.27 5.55 -1.58
C ILE A 15 -12.15 5.07 -2.51
N CYS A 16 -11.65 5.95 -3.39
CA CYS A 16 -10.57 5.62 -4.31
C CYS A 16 -9.27 5.25 -3.56
N CYS A 17 -8.85 6.09 -2.61
CA CYS A 17 -7.66 5.84 -1.79
C CYS A 17 -7.81 4.56 -0.94
N GLY A 18 -9.00 4.29 -0.42
CA GLY A 18 -9.30 3.04 0.28
C GLY A 18 -9.17 1.82 -0.63
N GLY A 19 -9.78 1.86 -1.81
CA GLY A 19 -9.72 0.77 -2.80
C GLY A 19 -8.29 0.47 -3.26
N LEU A 20 -7.52 1.51 -3.60
CA LEU A 20 -6.10 1.37 -3.98
C LEU A 20 -5.26 0.82 -2.84
N SER A 21 -5.53 1.22 -1.59
CA SER A 21 -4.81 0.71 -0.43
C SER A 21 -5.08 -0.77 -0.19
N VAL A 22 -6.35 -1.22 -0.30
CA VAL A 22 -6.69 -2.65 -0.20
C VAL A 22 -6.00 -3.45 -1.30
N PHE A 23 -6.07 -2.98 -2.55
CA PHE A 23 -5.43 -3.63 -3.68
C PHE A 23 -3.91 -3.77 -3.48
N ALA A 24 -3.25 -2.70 -3.05
CA ALA A 24 -1.82 -2.70 -2.76
C ALA A 24 -1.45 -3.71 -1.66
N ILE A 25 -2.21 -3.76 -0.56
CA ILE A 25 -1.99 -4.72 0.54
C ILE A 25 -2.13 -6.16 0.03
N CYS A 26 -3.17 -6.45 -0.75
CA CYS A 26 -3.44 -7.77 -1.31
C CYS A 26 -2.33 -8.27 -2.25
N ILE A 27 -1.60 -7.37 -2.91
CA ILE A 27 -0.49 -7.72 -3.81
C ILE A 27 0.85 -7.77 -3.07
N LEU A 28 1.12 -6.80 -2.20
CA LEU A 28 2.41 -6.66 -1.54
C LEU A 28 2.67 -7.75 -0.49
N ILE A 29 1.65 -8.25 0.20
CA ILE A 29 1.81 -9.33 1.18
C ILE A 29 2.26 -10.64 0.51
N PRO A 30 1.57 -11.15 -0.54
CA PRO A 30 2.04 -12.32 -1.29
C PRO A 30 3.42 -12.13 -1.92
N LEU A 31 3.68 -10.95 -2.51
CA LEU A 31 5.00 -10.63 -3.09
C LEU A 31 6.10 -10.69 -2.04
N GLY A 32 5.90 -10.06 -0.88
CA GLY A 32 6.85 -10.12 0.23
C GLY A 32 7.10 -11.55 0.72
N SER A 33 6.07 -12.39 0.75
CA SER A 33 6.23 -13.82 1.09
C SER A 33 6.99 -14.60 0.02
N LEU A 34 6.81 -14.28 -1.26
CA LEU A 34 7.56 -14.89 -2.36
C LEU A 34 9.06 -14.50 -2.29
N PHE A 35 9.35 -13.22 -2.05
CA PHE A 35 10.71 -12.75 -1.84
C PHE A 35 11.37 -13.41 -0.62
N GLN A 36 10.64 -13.60 0.47
CA GLN A 36 11.18 -14.24 1.69
C GLN A 36 11.54 -15.73 1.49
N LYS A 37 10.93 -16.39 0.50
CA LYS A 37 11.15 -17.83 0.22
C LYS A 37 12.17 -18.07 -0.90
N ASP A 38 12.90 -17.04 -1.34
CA ASP A 38 13.82 -17.10 -2.48
C ASP A 38 13.18 -17.79 -3.70
N TYR A 39 11.96 -17.38 -4.03
CA TYR A 39 11.15 -18.06 -5.02
C TYR A 39 11.79 -17.98 -6.41
N ARG A 40 12.19 -19.14 -6.94
CA ARG A 40 13.03 -19.27 -8.14
C ARG A 40 12.45 -18.71 -9.45
N PHE A 41 11.15 -18.41 -9.49
CA PHE A 41 10.45 -17.84 -10.65
C PHE A 41 10.24 -16.32 -10.57
N LEU A 42 10.74 -15.66 -9.52
CA LEU A 42 10.88 -14.22 -9.55
C LEU A 42 11.93 -13.89 -10.61
N GLY A 43 11.50 -13.32 -11.75
CA GLY A 43 12.39 -12.94 -12.85
C GLY A 43 13.51 -12.01 -12.41
N GLU A 44 14.46 -11.65 -13.28
CA GLU A 44 15.61 -10.83 -12.85
C GLU A 44 15.30 -9.31 -12.79
N ASP A 45 14.11 -8.89 -13.23
CA ASP A 45 13.73 -7.47 -13.37
C ASP A 45 13.65 -6.67 -12.05
N TRP A 46 13.55 -7.36 -10.91
CA TRP A 46 13.55 -6.72 -9.59
C TRP A 46 14.96 -6.58 -9.00
N MET A 47 15.97 -7.25 -9.57
CA MET A 47 17.35 -7.21 -9.08
C MET A 47 17.99 -5.89 -9.50
N THR A 48 18.70 -5.25 -8.58
CA THR A 48 19.54 -4.10 -8.90
C THR A 48 20.86 -4.57 -9.54
N GLU A 49 21.51 -3.71 -10.35
CA GLU A 49 22.79 -4.05 -11.02
C GLU A 49 23.89 -4.48 -10.02
N ALA A 50 23.76 -4.07 -8.77
CA ALA A 50 24.61 -4.49 -7.66
C ALA A 50 24.10 -5.78 -7.02
N ARG A 51 24.19 -6.93 -7.72
CA ARG A 51 23.86 -8.26 -7.18
C ARG A 51 24.57 -8.52 -5.84
N GLY A 52 23.87 -8.30 -4.73
CA GLY A 52 24.34 -8.60 -3.38
C GLY A 52 23.68 -9.84 -2.80
N GLU A 53 24.41 -10.61 -1.99
CA GLU A 53 23.80 -11.65 -1.15
C GLU A 53 22.80 -10.99 -0.19
N GLY A 54 21.51 -11.39 -0.26
CA GLY A 54 20.46 -10.90 0.63
C GLY A 54 19.47 -9.88 0.04
N GLU A 55 19.53 -9.56 -1.26
CA GLU A 55 18.57 -8.63 -1.89
C GLU A 55 17.10 -9.11 -1.77
N HIS A 56 16.86 -10.42 -1.80
CA HIS A 56 15.54 -11.01 -1.56
C HIS A 56 14.96 -10.64 -0.20
N LEU A 57 15.79 -10.62 0.86
CA LEU A 57 15.35 -10.26 2.20
C LEU A 57 15.03 -8.76 2.30
N ILE A 58 15.81 -7.92 1.61
CA ILE A 58 15.60 -6.48 1.54
C ILE A 58 14.31 -6.17 0.76
N ALA A 59 14.12 -6.81 -0.39
CA ALA A 59 12.90 -6.68 -1.20
C ALA A 59 11.66 -7.15 -0.42
N ALA A 60 11.73 -8.31 0.25
CA ALA A 60 10.66 -8.80 1.12
C ALA A 60 10.30 -7.77 2.20
N ARG A 61 11.31 -7.25 2.91
CA ARG A 61 11.13 -6.25 3.96
C ARG A 61 10.47 -4.98 3.42
N ASN A 62 10.90 -4.50 2.25
CA ASN A 62 10.31 -3.33 1.60
C ASN A 62 8.85 -3.57 1.21
N CYS A 63 8.50 -4.76 0.70
CA CYS A 63 7.11 -5.12 0.42
C CYS A 63 6.24 -5.06 1.69
N PHE A 64 6.72 -5.63 2.80
CA PHE A 64 5.96 -5.61 4.07
C PHE A 64 5.84 -4.21 4.68
N ILE A 65 6.90 -3.40 4.64
CA ILE A 65 6.85 -2.00 5.11
C ILE A 65 5.83 -1.21 4.28
N THR A 66 5.90 -1.36 2.95
CA THR A 66 4.97 -0.68 2.05
C THR A 66 3.53 -1.13 2.29
N ALA A 67 3.30 -2.44 2.51
CA ALA A 67 1.98 -2.95 2.87
C ALA A 67 1.46 -2.34 4.19
N ALA A 68 2.32 -2.19 5.20
CA ALA A 68 1.96 -1.54 6.46
C ALA A 68 1.59 -0.06 6.27
N LEU A 69 2.31 0.67 5.41
CA LEU A 69 1.98 2.07 5.07
C LEU A 69 0.62 2.16 4.37
N TYR A 70 0.34 1.30 3.40
CA TYR A 70 -0.99 1.23 2.77
C TYR A 70 -2.07 0.82 3.78
N GLY A 71 -1.77 -0.02 4.76
CA GLY A 71 -2.67 -0.31 5.89
C GLY A 71 -3.03 0.95 6.69
N GLY A 72 -2.05 1.83 6.93
CA GLY A 72 -2.27 3.14 7.55
C GLY A 72 -3.18 4.04 6.71
N PHE A 73 -2.92 4.14 5.40
CA PHE A 73 -3.76 4.92 4.48
C PHE A 73 -5.19 4.38 4.37
N LEU A 74 -5.36 3.05 4.41
CA LEU A 74 -6.67 2.42 4.46
C LEU A 74 -7.45 2.86 5.72
N GLY A 75 -6.79 2.84 6.89
CA GLY A 75 -7.40 3.31 8.13
C GLY A 75 -7.84 4.78 8.07
N LEU A 76 -6.99 5.65 7.52
CA LEU A 76 -7.31 7.06 7.32
C LEU A 76 -8.49 7.26 6.35
N SER A 77 -8.51 6.52 5.24
CA SER A 77 -9.62 6.51 4.28
C SER A 77 -10.93 6.09 4.94
N VAL A 78 -10.94 5.03 5.75
CA VAL A 78 -12.15 4.60 6.48
C VAL A 78 -12.61 5.69 7.44
N MET A 79 -11.70 6.33 8.18
CA MET A 79 -12.03 7.43 9.08
C MET A 79 -12.64 8.62 8.34
N CYS A 80 -12.10 8.99 7.17
CA CYS A 80 -12.62 10.07 6.34
C CYS A 80 -14.01 9.74 5.79
N CYS A 81 -14.24 8.50 5.34
CA CYS A 81 -15.56 8.02 4.94
C CYS A 81 -16.58 8.14 6.09
N MET A 82 -16.22 7.69 7.29
CA MET A 82 -17.10 7.79 8.46
C MET A 82 -17.41 9.24 8.84
N ASN A 83 -16.42 10.13 8.79
CA ASN A 83 -16.59 11.55 9.07
C ASN A 83 -17.49 12.24 8.02
N ASN A 84 -17.32 11.93 6.73
CA ASN A 84 -18.17 12.47 5.67
C ASN A 84 -19.62 11.97 5.78
N LYS A 85 -19.82 10.69 6.15
CA LYS A 85 -21.15 10.13 6.46
C LYS A 85 -21.81 10.84 7.64
N ARG A 86 -21.06 11.10 8.72
CA ARG A 86 -21.56 11.86 9.89
C ARG A 86 -21.94 13.30 9.56
N ARG A 87 -21.28 13.91 8.57
CA ARG A 87 -21.55 15.29 8.11
C ARG A 87 -22.64 15.37 7.02
N GLY A 88 -23.28 14.26 6.66
CA GLY A 88 -24.32 14.23 5.62
C GLY A 88 -23.80 14.52 4.21
N ARG A 89 -22.52 14.23 3.94
CA ARG A 89 -21.86 14.45 2.65
C ARG A 89 -21.73 13.18 1.81
N MET A 90 -22.44 12.12 2.19
CA MET A 90 -22.54 10.82 1.53
C MET A 90 -23.99 10.36 1.51
#